data_AF-A0A0P9ULJ4-F1
#
_entry.id   AF-A0A0P9ULJ4-F1
#
_cell.length_a   1.000
_cell.length_b   1.000
_cell.length_c   1.000
_cell.angle_alpha   90.00
_cell.angle_beta   90.00
_cell.angle_gamma   90.00
#
_symmetry.space_group_name_H-M   'P 1'
#
loop_
_entity.id
_entity.type
_entity.pdbx_description
1 polymer ?
#
loop_
_entity_poly.entity_id
_entity_poly.type
_entity_poly.pdbx_seq_one_letter_code
_entity_poly.pdbx_strand_id
1 'polypeptide(L)' 'MNAHQTLLPVQAKTTAHIAFSKAPSGASYVSRQEVGYPFHLGRTLKLPQDPPGMAAIYLQS' A
#
# COMPACT_ATOMS: atom_id res chain seq x y z
N MET A 1 -20.32 20.29 -30.23
CA MET A 1 -19.03 20.72 -29.68
C MET A 1 -18.57 19.65 -28.70
N ASN A 2 -17.69 18.75 -29.13
CA ASN A 2 -17.19 17.66 -28.29
C ASN A 2 -15.99 18.18 -27.49
N ALA A 3 -16.15 18.28 -26.18
CA ALA A 3 -15.04 18.65 -25.30
C ALA A 3 -14.04 17.49 -25.27
N HIS A 4 -12.86 17.69 -25.84
CA HIS A 4 -11.72 16.82 -25.63
C HIS A 4 -11.32 16.95 -24.16
N GLN A 5 -11.70 15.97 -23.34
CA GLN A 5 -11.11 15.82 -22.01
C GLN A 5 -9.63 15.52 -22.20
N THR A 6 -8.79 16.53 -22.01
CA THR A 6 -7.35 16.36 -21.88
C THR A 6 -7.11 15.53 -20.63
N LEU A 7 -6.98 14.21 -20.80
CA LEU A 7 -6.47 13.31 -19.78
C LEU A 7 -5.00 13.70 -19.57
N LEU A 8 -4.76 14.63 -18.64
CA LEU A 8 -3.42 14.84 -18.13
C LEU A 8 -2.89 13.48 -17.66
N PRO A 9 -1.68 13.06 -18.05
CA PRO A 9 -1.13 11.82 -17.54
C PRO A 9 -1.11 11.92 -16.02
N VAL A 10 -1.83 11.02 -15.35
CA VAL A 10 -1.64 10.80 -13.92
C VAL A 10 -0.15 10.53 -13.77
N GLN A 11 0.59 11.47 -13.16
CA GLN A 11 2.00 11.28 -12.89
C GLN A 11 2.11 10.02 -12.04
N ALA A 12 2.56 8.93 -12.66
CA ALA A 12 2.68 7.65 -12.00
C ALA A 12 3.66 7.83 -10.85
N LYS A 13 3.20 7.59 -9.62
CA LYS A 13 4.06 7.69 -8.45
C LYS A 13 5.07 6.56 -8.53
N THR A 14 6.35 6.87 -8.73
CA THR A 14 7.41 5.87 -8.80
C THR A 14 7.92 5.49 -7.40
N THR A 15 7.03 5.50 -6.42
CA THR A 15 7.32 5.26 -5.01
C THR A 15 6.22 4.41 -4.38
N ALA A 16 6.57 3.72 -3.30
CA ALA A 16 5.63 3.05 -2.42
C ALA A 16 5.65 3.73 -1.05
N HIS A 17 4.60 4.49 -0.73
CA HIS A 17 4.41 5.09 0.59
C HIS A 17 3.44 4.21 1.39
N ILE A 18 3.97 3.59 2.44
CA ILE A 18 3.22 2.65 3.27
C ILE A 18 3.37 3.10 4.73
N ALA A 19 2.25 3.21 5.43
CA ALA A 19 2.23 3.52 6.85
C ALA A 19 1.61 2.37 7.64
N PHE A 20 2.26 2.00 8.74
CA PHE A 20 1.70 1.09 9.72
C PHE A 20 1.16 1.89 10.91
N SER A 21 0.10 1.38 11.52
CA SER A 21 -0.47 1.94 12.74
C SER A 21 -0.89 0.83 13.67
N LYS A 22 -1.16 1.17 14.93
CA LYS A 22 -1.54 0.22 15.98
C LYS A 22 -3.03 0.37 16.28
N ALA A 23 -3.76 -0.73 16.27
CA ALA A 23 -5.16 -0.80 16.69
C ALA A 23 -5.24 -0.82 18.23
N PRO A 24 -6.41 -0.48 18.82
CA PRO A 24 -6.61 -0.59 20.27
C PRO A 24 -6.37 -1.99 20.82
N SER A 25 -6.58 -3.04 20.01
CA SER A 25 -6.26 -4.43 20.36
C SER A 25 -4.76 -4.72 20.51
N GLY A 26 -3.90 -3.77 20.14
CA GLY A 26 -2.46 -3.92 20.14
C GLY A 26 -1.88 -4.40 18.80
N ALA A 27 -2.71 -4.87 17.87
CA ALA A 27 -2.27 -5.34 16.56
C ALA A 27 -1.81 -4.19 15.67
N SER A 28 -0.74 -4.38 14.88
CA SER A 28 -0.39 -3.47 13.81
C SER A 28 -1.22 -3.75 12.55
N TYR A 29 -1.48 -2.71 11.75
CA TYR A 29 -2.17 -2.78 10.47
C TYR A 29 -1.64 -1.71 9.51
N VAL A 30 -1.89 -1.87 8.21
CA VAL A 30 -1.55 -0.86 7.20
C VAL A 30 -2.63 0.21 7.19
N SER A 31 -2.30 1.43 7.60
CA SER A 31 -3.24 2.56 7.68
C SER A 31 -3.22 3.43 6.42
N ARG A 32 -2.15 3.36 5.64
CA ARG A 32 -2.04 4.04 4.33
C ARG A 32 -1.23 3.19 3.37
N GLN A 33 -1.72 3.12 2.14
CA GLN A 33 -1.04 2.54 1.00
C GLN A 33 -1.19 3.48 -0.20
N GLU A 34 -0.07 3.94 -0.71
CA GLU A 34 0.00 4.74 -1.93
C GLU A 34 1.20 4.25 -2.73
N VAL A 35 0.91 3.49 -3.78
CA VAL A 35 1.90 2.71 -4.51
C VAL A 35 1.70 3.00 -5.99
N GLY A 36 2.79 3.28 -6.70
CA GLY A 36 2.75 3.23 -8.17
C GLY A 36 3.91 2.43 -8.74
N TYR A 37 3.86 2.25 -10.07
CA TYR A 37 4.78 1.40 -10.82
C TYR A 37 6.25 1.81 -10.58
N PRO A 38 7.19 0.85 -10.43
CA PRO A 38 7.04 -0.60 -10.64
C PRO A 38 6.63 -1.39 -9.41
N PHE A 39 6.22 -0.71 -8.32
CA PHE A 39 5.92 -1.39 -7.08
C PHE A 39 4.55 -2.10 -7.10
N HIS A 40 4.53 -3.32 -6.57
CA HIS A 40 3.33 -4.11 -6.34
C HIS A 40 3.23 -4.45 -4.85
N LEU A 41 2.06 -4.19 -4.27
CA LEU A 41 1.75 -4.50 -2.89
C LEU A 41 0.50 -5.36 -2.80
N GLY A 42 0.64 -6.51 -2.13
CA GLY A 42 -0.45 -7.45 -1.88
C GLY A 42 -1.23 -7.16 -0.60
N ARG A 43 -2.07 -8.12 -0.20
CA ARG A 43 -2.74 -8.10 1.11
C ARG A 43 -1.73 -8.32 2.25
N THR A 44 -2.08 -7.87 3.45
CA THR A 44 -1.34 -8.20 4.67
C THR A 44 -1.25 -9.72 4.84
N LEU A 45 -0.06 -10.19 5.19
CA LEU A 45 0.27 -11.59 5.39
C LEU A 45 0.28 -11.95 6.87
N LYS A 46 0.18 -13.25 7.13
CA LYS A 46 0.47 -13.88 8.42
C LYS A 46 1.57 -14.91 8.20
N LEU A 47 2.74 -14.70 8.80
CA LEU A 47 3.86 -15.63 8.68
C LEU A 47 3.97 -16.49 9.95
N PRO A 48 4.46 -17.74 9.86
CA PRO A 48 4.47 -18.68 11.00
C PRO A 48 5.22 -18.20 12.25
N GLN A 49 6.14 -17.24 12.11
CA GLN A 49 6.97 -16.72 13.21
C GLN A 49 6.69 -15.25 13.53
N ASP A 50 5.62 -14.69 12.95
CA ASP A 50 5.25 -13.31 13.26
C ASP A 50 4.84 -13.18 14.73
N PRO A 51 5.34 -12.15 15.45
CA PRO A 51 4.81 -11.80 16.75
C PRO A 51 3.27 -11.66 16.71
N PRO A 52 2.55 -12.08 17.77
CA PRO A 52 1.12 -11.92 17.84
C PRO A 52 0.68 -10.48 17.54
N GLY A 53 -0.24 -10.32 16.60
CA GLY A 53 -0.75 -9.01 16.20
C GLY A 53 0.13 -8.23 15.22
N MET A 54 1.28 -8.74 14.79
CA MET A 54 2.08 -8.09 13.75
C MET A 54 1.38 -8.16 12.38
N ALA A 55 1.41 -7.06 11.64
CA ALA A 55 1.13 -6.98 10.21
C ALA A 55 2.42 -7.13 9.42
N ALA A 56 2.41 -8.02 8.43
CA ALA A 56 3.48 -8.19 7.45
C ALA A 56 2.92 -7.89 6.06
N ILE A 57 3.72 -7.32 5.17
CA ILE A 57 3.38 -7.13 3.76
C ILE A 57 4.55 -7.56 2.89
N TYR A 58 4.23 -8.07 1.71
CA TYR A 58 5.22 -8.30 0.67
C TYR A 58 5.19 -7.13 -0.33
N LEU A 59 6.35 -6.51 -0.52
CA LEU A 59 6.58 -5.44 -1.49
C LEU A 59 7.52 -5.98 -2.58
N GLN A 60 7.07 -5.92 -3.83
CA GLN A 60 7.86 -6.28 -5.01
C GLN A 60 8.04 -5.03 -5.88
N SER A 61 9.21 -4.85 -6.49
CA SER A 61 9.52 -3.87 -7.53
C SER A 61 9.84 -4.55 -8.84
#